data_AF-A0A1I8H4K9-F1
#
_entry.id   AF-A0A1I8H4K9-F1
#
_cell.length_a   1.000
_cell.length_b   1.000
_cell.length_c   1.000
_cell.angle_alpha   90.00
_cell.angle_beta   90.00
_cell.angle_gamma   90.00
#
_symmetry.space_group_name_H-M   'P 1'
#
loop_
_entity.id
_entity.type
_entity.pdbx_description
1 polymer ?
#
loop_
_entity_poly.entity_id
_entity_poly.type
_entity_poly.pdbx_seq_one_letter_code
_entity_poly.pdbx_strand_id
1 'polypeptide(L)'
;MSLKLFVSSVSGNMKIKERQAYVKRILDSLNVQYEEIDISDDANAELKAQMQTAARSHGKPVVPPHLMRDDAYLGDGDDFSEAVEVDTVGAFLQLPSAAGAENGNKDLIKSGDTAEKAAE
;
A
#
# COMPACT_ATOMS: atom_id res chain seq x y z
N MET A 1 7.65 9.92 -6.97
CA MET A 1 7.76 8.45 -6.98
C MET A 1 8.70 7.99 -5.88
N SER A 2 8.29 8.19 -4.63
CA SER A 2 8.87 7.47 -3.49
C SER A 2 7.98 6.29 -3.12
N LEU A 3 8.59 5.14 -2.87
CA LEU A 3 7.90 3.98 -2.30
C LEU A 3 7.94 4.12 -0.77
N LYS A 4 6.79 4.05 -0.11
CA LYS A 4 6.65 4.10 1.35
C LYS A 4 6.20 2.74 1.84
N LEU A 5 6.94 2.19 2.81
CA LEU A 5 6.60 0.97 3.52
C LEU A 5 6.20 1.33 4.94
N PHE A 6 4.93 1.14 5.27
CA PHE A 6 4.39 1.38 6.61
C PHE A 6 4.56 0.13 7.47
N VAL A 7 5.24 0.28 8.60
CA VAL A 7 5.52 -0.80 9.55
C VAL A 7 5.20 -0.37 10.97
N SER A 8 5.17 -1.32 11.90
CA SER A 8 5.21 -1.02 13.32
C SER A 8 6.37 -1.76 13.99
N SER A 9 7.24 -1.01 14.69
CA SER A 9 8.32 -1.59 15.49
C SER A 9 7.81 -2.27 16.78
N VAL A 10 6.67 -1.81 17.32
CA VAL A 10 6.14 -2.27 18.62
C VAL A 10 5.05 -3.36 18.52
N SER A 11 4.93 -4.03 17.38
CA SER A 11 3.91 -5.07 17.21
C SER A 11 4.10 -6.27 18.15
N GLY A 12 3.07 -6.62 18.93
CA GLY A 12 3.05 -7.83 19.78
C GLY A 12 2.79 -9.12 19.02
N ASN A 13 2.42 -9.05 17.73
CA ASN A 13 2.07 -10.22 16.94
C ASN A 13 3.26 -10.68 16.10
N MET A 14 3.73 -11.91 16.33
CA MET A 14 4.85 -12.48 15.60
C MET A 14 4.60 -12.57 14.09
N LYS A 15 3.39 -12.90 13.66
CA LYS A 15 3.06 -13.01 12.23
C LYS A 15 3.20 -11.66 11.51
N ILE A 16 2.81 -10.57 12.18
CA ILE A 16 2.97 -9.21 11.65
C ILE A 16 4.46 -8.89 11.49
N LYS A 17 5.27 -9.19 12.51
CA LYS A 17 6.73 -8.95 12.47
C LYS A 17 7.40 -9.74 11.34
N GLU A 18 7.07 -11.01 11.20
CA GLU A 18 7.59 -11.88 10.13
C GLU A 18 7.18 -11.36 8.75
N ARG A 19 5.93 -10.94 8.58
CA ARG A 19 5.45 -10.38 7.31
C ARG A 19 6.14 -9.06 6.97
N GLN A 20 6.31 -8.15 7.93
CA GLN A 20 7.08 -6.92 7.74
C GLN A 20 8.53 -7.21 7.32
N ALA A 21 9.19 -8.15 8.01
CA ALA A 21 10.56 -8.55 7.69
C ALA A 21 10.67 -9.20 6.31
N TYR A 22 9.68 -10.01 5.93
CA TYR A 22 9.59 -10.62 4.61
C TYR A 22 9.51 -9.57 3.50
N VAL A 23 8.58 -8.60 3.62
CA VAL A 23 8.43 -7.52 2.63
C VAL A 23 9.74 -6.76 2.46
N LYS A 24 10.38 -6.33 3.56
CA LYS A 24 11.68 -5.65 3.53
C LYS A 24 12.74 -6.46 2.79
N ARG A 25 12.89 -7.74 3.16
CA ARG A 25 13.89 -8.63 2.55
C ARG A 25 13.72 -8.74 1.03
N ILE A 26 12.48 -8.79 0.53
CA ILE A 26 12.22 -8.84 -0.90
C ILE A 26 12.57 -7.50 -1.57
N LEU A 27 12.13 -6.38 -1.00
CA LEU A 27 12.45 -5.05 -1.53
C LEU A 27 13.98 -4.82 -1.60
N ASP A 28 14.70 -5.18 -0.54
CA ASP A 28 16.15 -5.11 -0.47
C ASP A 28 16.80 -6.01 -1.53
N SER A 29 16.30 -7.24 -1.70
CA SER A 29 16.79 -8.17 -2.72
C SER A 29 16.55 -7.69 -4.15
N LEU A 30 15.51 -6.87 -4.37
CA LEU A 30 15.20 -6.25 -5.66
C LEU A 30 15.94 -4.90 -5.85
N ASN A 31 16.74 -4.46 -4.88
CA ASN A 31 17.38 -3.14 -4.85
C ASN A 31 16.39 -1.99 -5.06
N VAL A 32 15.17 -2.13 -4.55
CA VAL A 32 14.15 -1.08 -4.59
C VAL A 32 14.36 -0.16 -3.40
N GLN A 33 14.59 1.12 -3.66
CA GLN A 33 14.67 2.13 -2.60
C GLN A 33 13.27 2.44 -2.06
N TYR A 34 13.10 2.40 -0.74
CA TYR A 34 11.87 2.74 -0.05
C TYR A 34 12.13 3.54 1.23
N GLU A 35 11.13 4.29 1.64
CA GLU A 35 11.07 4.97 2.93
C GLU A 35 10.29 4.10 3.91
N GLU A 36 10.92 3.74 5.04
CA GLU A 36 10.26 3.01 6.11
C GLU A 36 9.58 3.99 7.07
N ILE A 37 8.26 3.90 7.17
CA ILE A 37 7.45 4.73 8.06
C ILE A 37 6.96 3.88 9.23
N ASP A 38 7.50 4.13 10.41
CA ASP A 38 7.04 3.47 11.64
C ASP A 38 5.77 4.17 12.18
N ILE A 39 4.61 3.52 12.03
CA ILE A 39 3.31 4.03 12.49
C ILE A 39 3.08 3.87 14.00
N SER A 40 4.07 3.31 14.72
CA SER A 40 4.13 3.34 16.18
C SER A 40 4.53 4.72 16.70
N ASP A 41 5.30 5.46 15.91
CA ASP A 41 5.83 6.76 16.28
C ASP A 41 4.76 7.83 16.08
N ASP A 42 4.54 8.64 17.12
CA ASP A 42 3.60 9.76 17.09
C ASP A 42 4.01 10.84 16.07
N ALA A 43 5.31 10.95 15.74
CA ALA A 43 5.79 11.83 14.67
C ALA A 43 5.17 11.48 13.30
N ASN A 44 4.77 10.22 13.11
CA ASN A 44 4.16 9.72 11.88
C ASN A 44 2.62 9.65 11.95
N ALA A 45 1.98 10.33 12.91
CA ALA A 45 0.52 10.25 13.10
C ALA A 45 -0.30 10.61 11.86
N GLU A 46 0.15 11.62 11.09
CA GLU A 46 -0.53 12.04 9.86
C GLU A 46 -0.37 11.00 8.74
N LEU A 47 0.85 10.50 8.53
CA LEU A 47 1.15 9.44 7.56
C LEU A 47 0.42 8.14 7.91
N LYS A 48 0.32 7.81 9.20
CA LYS A 48 -0.52 6.72 9.69
C LYS A 48 -1.96 6.93 9.27
N ALA A 49 -2.56 8.09 9.54
CA ALA A 49 -3.96 8.38 9.19
C ALA A 49 -4.22 8.28 7.68
N GLN A 50 -3.28 8.74 6.85
CA GLN A 50 -3.32 8.58 5.39
C GLN A 50 -3.35 7.11 4.99
N MET A 51 -2.42 6.30 5.51
CA MET A 51 -2.39 4.85 5.27
C MET A 51 -3.67 4.16 5.73
N GLN A 52 -4.20 4.49 6.93
CA GLN A 52 -5.44 3.87 7.42
C GLN A 52 -6.64 4.19 6.52
N THR A 53 -6.71 5.42 6.02
CA THR A 53 -7.78 5.87 5.13
C THR A 53 -7.71 5.13 3.79
N ALA A 54 -6.49 5.01 3.25
CA ALA A 54 -6.24 4.32 2.00
C ALA A 54 -6.57 2.81 2.11
N ALA A 55 -6.06 2.13 3.13
CA ALA A 55 -6.34 0.71 3.38
C ALA A 55 -7.84 0.44 3.51
N ARG A 56 -8.57 1.25 4.31
CA ARG A 56 -10.03 1.11 4.48
C ARG A 56 -10.79 1.32 3.18
N SER A 57 -10.39 2.30 2.37
CA SER A 57 -11.02 2.58 1.07
C SER A 57 -10.86 1.41 0.09
N HIS A 58 -9.80 0.62 0.25
CA HIS A 58 -9.55 -0.62 -0.51
C HIS A 58 -10.07 -1.89 0.18
N GLY A 59 -10.85 -1.76 1.26
CA GLY A 59 -11.39 -2.91 2.00
C GLY A 59 -10.33 -3.74 2.74
N LYS A 60 -9.16 -3.18 3.00
CA LYS A 60 -8.04 -3.85 3.67
C LYS A 60 -8.02 -3.61 5.17
N PRO A 61 -7.60 -4.61 5.98
CA PRO A 61 -7.39 -4.41 7.40
C PRO A 61 -6.27 -3.39 7.62
N VAL A 62 -6.39 -2.55 8.64
CA VAL A 62 -5.36 -1.55 8.98
C VAL A 62 -4.29 -2.19 9.87
N VAL A 63 -3.54 -3.12 9.29
CA VAL A 63 -2.54 -3.93 9.99
C VAL A 63 -1.28 -3.97 9.12
N PRO A 64 -0.12 -3.48 9.62
CA PRO A 64 1.10 -3.47 8.81
C PRO A 64 1.58 -4.89 8.46
N PRO A 65 2.35 -5.05 7.37
CA PRO A 65 2.87 -3.98 6.50
C PRO A 65 1.87 -3.48 5.45
N HIS A 66 1.99 -2.21 5.07
CA HIS A 66 1.29 -1.61 3.92
C HIS A 66 2.26 -0.87 3.00
N LEU A 67 1.98 -0.87 1.71
CA LEU A 67 2.80 -0.24 0.68
C LEU A 67 2.01 0.86 -0.04
N MET A 68 2.64 2.02 -0.18
CA MET A 68 2.12 3.14 -0.98
C MET A 68 3.21 3.70 -1.88
N ARG A 69 2.81 4.20 -3.04
CA ARG A 69 3.66 5.00 -3.93
C ARG A 69 3.15 6.42 -3.96
N ASP A 70 3.97 7.34 -3.46
CA ASP A 70 3.55 8.73 -3.24
C ASP A 70 2.26 8.77 -2.38
N ASP A 71 1.09 8.98 -3.01
CA ASP A 71 -0.24 8.98 -2.37
C ASP A 71 -1.14 7.81 -2.82
N ALA A 72 -0.66 6.97 -3.75
CA ALA A 72 -1.39 5.82 -4.27
C ALA A 72 -1.16 4.58 -3.39
N TYR A 73 -2.25 3.95 -2.95
CA TYR A 73 -2.20 2.69 -2.22
C TYR A 73 -1.91 1.53 -3.17
N LEU A 74 -0.87 0.74 -2.87
CA LEU A 74 -0.49 -0.42 -3.67
C LEU A 74 -1.12 -1.69 -3.12
N GLY A 75 -1.09 -1.86 -1.80
CA GLY A 75 -1.61 -3.06 -1.14
C GLY A 75 -1.07 -3.25 0.27
N ASP A 76 -1.59 -4.28 0.94
CA ASP A 76 -1.04 -4.77 2.20
C ASP A 76 0.05 -5.84 1.96
N GLY A 77 0.54 -6.44 3.05
CA GLY A 77 1.52 -7.51 2.95
C GLY A 77 0.99 -8.79 2.29
N ASP A 78 -0.32 -9.06 2.28
CA ASP A 78 -0.88 -10.22 1.57
C ASP A 78 -0.86 -9.97 0.06
N ASP A 79 -1.28 -8.78 -0.38
CA ASP A 79 -1.23 -8.39 -1.80
C ASP A 79 0.20 -8.45 -2.35
N PHE A 80 1.16 -7.99 -1.54
CA PHE A 80 2.58 -8.06 -1.90
C PHE A 80 3.07 -9.50 -2.00
N SER A 81 2.72 -10.36 -1.03
CA SER A 81 3.08 -11.78 -1.06
C SER A 81 2.51 -12.48 -2.29
N GLU A 82 1.25 -12.23 -2.63
CA GLU A 82 0.62 -12.77 -3.84
C GLU A 82 1.39 -12.31 -5.09
N ALA A 83 1.70 -11.01 -5.21
CA ALA A 83 2.46 -10.49 -6.34
C ALA A 83 3.87 -11.10 -6.45
N VAL A 84 4.51 -11.45 -5.34
CA VAL A 84 5.79 -12.18 -5.35
C VAL A 84 5.60 -13.62 -5.80
N GLU A 85 4.56 -14.30 -5.32
CA GLU A 85 4.26 -15.70 -5.67
C GLU A 85 3.94 -15.87 -7.17
N VAL A 86 3.29 -14.88 -7.79
CA VAL A 86 2.97 -14.91 -9.24
C VAL A 86 3.98 -14.16 -10.12
N ASP A 87 5.14 -13.76 -9.58
CA ASP A 87 6.22 -13.05 -10.30
C ASP A 87 5.79 -11.71 -10.93
N THR A 88 4.82 -11.02 -10.33
CA THR A 88 4.33 -9.69 -10.76
C THR A 88 4.72 -8.57 -9.81
N VAL A 89 5.67 -8.79 -8.90
CA VAL A 89 6.11 -7.82 -7.88
C VAL A 89 6.57 -6.50 -8.48
N GLY A 90 7.23 -6.52 -9.66
CA GLY A 90 7.65 -5.29 -10.34
C GLY A 90 6.47 -4.42 -10.78
N ALA A 91 5.40 -5.04 -11.28
CA ALA A 91 4.18 -4.33 -11.68
C ALA A 91 3.36 -3.86 -10.46
N PHE A 92 3.29 -4.69 -9.42
CA PHE A 92 2.67 -4.31 -8.13
C PHE A 92 3.36 -3.08 -7.54
N LEU A 93 4.68 -3.10 -7.51
CA LEU A 93 5.52 -1.98 -7.14
C LEU A 93 5.62 -0.95 -8.26
N GLN A 94 4.80 -0.97 -9.31
CA GLN A 94 4.78 -0.01 -10.43
C GLN A 94 6.19 0.43 -10.92
N LEU A 95 7.19 -0.46 -10.87
CA LEU A 95 8.58 -0.10 -11.13
C LEU A 95 8.70 0.36 -12.59
N PRO A 96 9.49 1.40 -12.88
CA PRO A 96 9.74 1.78 -14.26
C PRO A 96 10.39 0.57 -14.95
N SER A 97 9.69 0.01 -15.94
CA SER A 97 10.31 -0.95 -16.85
C SER A 97 11.54 -0.26 -17.44
N ALA A 98 12.66 -0.98 -17.57
CA ALA A 98 13.88 -0.44 -18.17
C ALA A 98 13.66 0.12 -19.60
N ALA A 99 12.51 -0.17 -20.22
CA ALA A 99 12.00 0.52 -21.38
C ALA A 99 10.67 1.24 -21.05
N GLY A 100 10.70 2.58 -21.03
CA GLY A 100 9.51 3.40 -21.23
C GLY A 100 8.83 3.88 -19.95
N ALA A 101 9.14 5.12 -19.58
CA ALA A 101 8.23 5.95 -18.80
C ALA A 101 6.99 6.25 -19.66
N GLU A 102 5.90 5.50 -19.46
CA GLU A 102 4.62 5.77 -20.10
C GLU A 102 3.53 5.73 -19.02
N ASN A 103 2.86 6.87 -18.89
CA ASN A 103 1.93 7.26 -17.85
C ASN A 103 0.48 6.93 -18.28
N GLY A 104 -0.42 6.65 -17.32
CA GLY A 104 -1.88 6.77 -17.49
C GLY A 104 -2.69 5.59 -16.96
N ASN A 105 -3.87 5.76 -16.36
CA ASN A 105 -4.70 6.94 -16.18
C ASN A 105 -5.94 6.57 -15.32
N LYS A 106 -6.31 7.45 -14.39
CA LYS A 106 -7.68 7.86 -13.99
C LYS A 106 -8.78 6.81 -13.78
N ASP A 107 -9.26 6.72 -12.53
CA ASP A 107 -10.70 6.82 -12.24
C ASP A 107 -10.95 7.58 -10.94
N LEU A 108 -10.88 8.90 -11.06
CA LEU A 108 -11.66 9.84 -10.25
C LEU A 108 -12.76 10.38 -11.17
N ILE A 109 -13.98 9.85 -11.06
CA ILE A 109 -15.27 10.57 -10.97
C ILE A 109 -16.45 9.61 -11.21
N LYS A 110 -17.29 9.40 -10.19
CA LYS A 110 -18.67 9.92 -10.27
C LYS A 110 -19.27 10.10 -8.88
N SER A 111 -19.20 11.33 -8.38
CA SER A 111 -20.25 11.88 -7.53
C SER A 111 -21.54 11.93 -8.34
N GLY A 112 -22.68 11.56 -7.76
CA GLY A 112 -23.96 11.64 -8.44
C GLY A 112 -25.09 10.99 -7.66
N ASP A 113 -25.55 11.70 -6.65
CA ASP A 113 -26.85 11.60 -5.98
C ASP A 113 -28.01 11.21 -6.93
N THR A 114 -28.86 10.25 -6.54
CA THR A 114 -30.30 10.30 -6.83
C THR A 114 -31.06 9.46 -5.80
N ALA A 115 -31.57 10.13 -4.78
CA ALA A 115 -32.77 9.70 -4.10
C ALA A 115 -33.96 9.86 -5.06
N GLU A 116 -34.64 8.78 -5.43
CA GLU A 116 -36.08 8.79 -5.72
C GLU A 116 -36.60 7.35 -5.76
N LYS A 117 -37.46 6.98 -4.81
CA LYS A 117 -38.45 5.94 -5.05
C LYS A 117 -39.77 6.40 -4.46
N ALA A 118 -40.54 7.02 -5.35
CA ALA A 118 -41.94 7.36 -5.17
C ALA A 118 -42.79 6.09 -4.98
N ALA A 119 -43.90 6.31 -4.29
CA ALA A 119 -44.99 5.38 -4.05
C ALA A 119 -45.61 4.84 -5.34
N GLU A 120 -46.02 3.57 -5.27
CA GLU A 120 -47.34 3.12 -5.73
C GLU A 120 -47.82 2.02 -4.78
#